data_AF-K8P9R6-F1
#
_entry.id   AF-K8P9R6-F1
#
_cell.length_a   1.000
_cell.length_b   1.000
_cell.length_c   1.000
_cell.angle_alpha   90.00
_cell.angle_beta   90.00
_cell.angle_gamma   90.00
#
_symmetry.space_group_name_H-M   'P 1'
#
loop_
_entity.id
_entity.type
_entity.pdbx_description
1 polymer ?
#
loop_
_entity_poly.entity_id
_entity_poly.type
_entity_poly.pdbx_seq_one_letter_code
_entity_poly.pdbx_strand_id
1 'polypeptide(L)' 'MTIRTRKLIGTFGLLGLVVVWSLAGMAIAQTPWLAASKLAQAIFYVVAGLGWVLPAMPLIAWMSRPDPQP' A
#
# COMPACT_ATOMS: atom_id res chain seq x y z
N MET A 1 22.60 9.80 -1.00
CA MET A 1 21.37 10.62 -0.99
C MET A 1 21.10 11.04 0.44
N THR A 2 20.91 12.33 0.71
CA THR A 2 20.54 12.79 2.05
C THR A 2 19.15 12.24 2.42
N ILE A 3 18.94 11.93 3.70
CA ILE A 3 17.70 11.37 4.22
C ILE A 3 16.43 12.16 3.84
N ARG A 4 16.55 13.48 3.63
CA ARG A 4 15.43 14.36 3.23
C ARG A 4 14.93 14.06 1.81
N THR A 5 15.82 13.83 0.85
CA THR A 5 15.44 13.48 -0.53
C THR A 5 14.84 12.08 -0.60
N ARG A 6 15.38 11.13 0.17
CA ARG A 6 14.86 9.76 0.28
C ARG A 6 13.45 9.74 0.87
N LYS A 7 13.17 10.62 1.85
CA LYS A 7 11.82 10.86 2.37
C LYS A 7 10.85 11.42 1.34
N LEU A 8 11.23 12.45 0.58
CA LEU A 8 10.37 13.01 -0.46
C LEU A 8 9.99 11.96 -1.53
N ILE A 9 10.97 11.23 -2.05
CA ILE A 9 10.73 10.18 -3.05
C ILE A 9 9.86 9.05 -2.46
N GLY A 10 10.16 8.63 -1.23
CA GLY A 10 9.37 7.62 -0.52
C GLY A 10 7.92 8.05 -0.30
N THR A 11 7.66 9.32 -0.02
CA THR A 11 6.29 9.87 0.09
C THR A 11 5.54 9.77 -1.23
N PHE A 12 6.13 10.21 -2.34
CA PHE A 12 5.48 10.07 -3.66
C PHE A 12 5.27 8.61 -4.04
N GLY A 13 6.23 7.74 -3.74
CA GLY A 13 6.09 6.29 -3.93
C GLY A 13 4.93 5.71 -3.11
N LEU A 14 4.79 6.12 -1.85
CA LEU A 14 3.69 5.69 -0.97
C LEU A 14 2.35 6.18 -1.48
N LEU A 15 2.26 7.44 -1.90
CA LEU A 15 1.04 7.99 -2.47
C LEU A 15 0.64 7.22 -3.74
N GLY A 16 1.59 6.97 -4.64
CA GLY A 16 1.36 6.16 -5.84
C GLY A 16 0.88 4.74 -5.50
N LEU A 17 1.52 4.10 -4.53
CA LEU A 17 1.14 2.77 -4.05
C LEU A 17 -0.29 2.76 -3.50
N VAL A 18 -0.64 3.73 -2.64
CA VAL A 18 -1.99 3.84 -2.08
C VAL A 18 -3.03 4.05 -3.18
N VAL A 19 -2.77 4.95 -4.14
CA VAL A 19 -3.68 5.18 -5.26
C VAL A 19 -3.91 3.91 -6.07
N VAL A 20 -2.83 3.23 -6.49
CA VAL A 20 -2.91 2.00 -7.28
C VAL A 20 -3.62 0.90 -6.48
N TRP A 21 -3.31 0.76 -5.19
CA TRP A 21 -3.90 -0.25 -4.32
C TRP A 21 -5.40 -0.01 -4.09
N SER A 22 -5.81 1.25 -3.85
CA SER A 22 -7.22 1.61 -3.68
C SER A 22 -8.02 1.37 -4.96
N LEU A 23 -7.47 1.73 -6.13
CA LEU A 23 -8.12 1.48 -7.41
C LEU A 23 -8.24 -0.01 -7.72
N ALA A 24 -7.17 -0.79 -7.49
CA ALA A 24 -7.21 -2.24 -7.64
C ALA A 24 -8.22 -2.87 -6.67
N GLY A 25 -8.25 -2.42 -5.41
CA GLY A 25 -9.21 -2.84 -4.41
C GLY A 25 -10.66 -2.59 -4.82
N MET A 26 -10.96 -1.40 -5.36
CA MET A 26 -12.28 -1.07 -5.90
C MET A 26 -12.65 -1.93 -7.11
N ALA A 27 -11.72 -2.12 -8.05
CA ALA A 27 -11.97 -2.93 -9.24
C ALA A 27 -12.30 -4.38 -8.87
N ILE A 28 -11.57 -4.96 -7.90
CA ILE A 28 -11.84 -6.32 -7.42
C ILE A 28 -13.14 -6.36 -6.61
N ALA A 29 -13.41 -5.37 -5.75
CA ALA A 29 -14.64 -5.32 -4.95
C ALA A 29 -15.93 -5.24 -5.80
N GLN A 30 -15.86 -4.66 -7.00
CA GLN A 30 -17.00 -4.55 -7.93
C GLN A 30 -17.28 -5.83 -8.73
N THR A 31 -16.44 -6.86 -8.59
CA THR A 31 -16.64 -8.10 -9.33
C THR A 31 -17.91 -8.84 -8.88
N PRO A 32 -18.66 -9.50 -9.81
CA PRO A 32 -19.99 -10.05 -9.49
C PRO A 32 -19.99 -11.10 -8.37
N TRP A 33 -18.93 -11.90 -8.28
CA TRP A 33 -18.76 -12.93 -7.26
C TRP A 33 -18.58 -12.35 -5.85
N LEU A 34 -17.84 -11.23 -5.70
CA LEU A 34 -17.72 -10.53 -4.41
C LEU A 34 -18.99 -9.77 -4.07
N ALA A 35 -19.60 -9.11 -5.05
CA ALA A 35 -20.82 -8.32 -4.85
C ALA A 35 -22.03 -9.20 -4.44
N ALA A 36 -22.07 -10.45 -4.90
CA ALA A 36 -23.12 -11.39 -4.55
C ALA A 36 -23.02 -11.92 -3.09
N SER A 37 -21.83 -11.86 -2.47
CA SER A 37 -21.60 -12.44 -1.13
C SER A 37 -21.01 -11.42 -0.16
N LYS A 38 -21.83 -10.96 0.78
CA LYS A 38 -21.41 -10.04 1.86
C LYS A 38 -20.23 -10.59 2.69
N LEU A 39 -20.16 -11.91 2.87
CA LEU A 39 -19.10 -12.56 3.65
C LEU A 39 -17.77 -12.55 2.88
N ALA A 40 -17.81 -12.84 1.57
CA ALA A 40 -16.63 -12.72 0.70
C ALA A 40 -16.14 -11.26 0.64
N GLN A 41 -17.06 -10.30 0.57
CA GLN A 41 -16.73 -8.88 0.58
C GLN A 41 -16.05 -8.46 1.90
N ALA A 42 -16.55 -8.93 3.05
CA ALA A 42 -15.95 -8.65 4.35
C ALA A 42 -14.53 -9.23 4.45
N ILE A 43 -14.34 -10.49 4.07
CA ILE A 43 -13.01 -11.12 4.05
C ILE A 43 -12.08 -10.36 3.10
N PHE A 44 -12.56 -10.01 1.91
CA PHE A 44 -11.78 -9.26 0.94
C PHE A 44 -11.32 -7.91 1.50
N TYR A 45 -12.20 -7.13 2.15
CA TYR A 45 -11.79 -5.84 2.73
C TYR A 45 -10.77 -6.01 3.87
N VAL A 46 -10.89 -7.05 4.70
CA VAL A 46 -9.89 -7.37 5.73
C VAL A 46 -8.54 -7.70 5.07
N VAL A 47 -8.54 -8.57 4.05
CA VAL A 47 -7.32 -8.97 3.34
C VAL A 47 -6.71 -7.81 2.56
N ALA A 48 -7.52 -6.99 1.89
CA ALA A 48 -7.05 -5.80 1.17
C ALA A 48 -6.52 -4.74 2.13
N GLY A 49 -7.16 -4.58 3.30
CA GLY A 49 -6.78 -3.66 4.36
C GLY A 49 -5.57 -4.10 5.19
N LEU A 50 -5.23 -5.39 5.23
CA LEU A 50 -3.99 -5.88 5.83
C LEU A 50 -2.88 -6.08 4.78
N GLY A 51 -3.26 -6.47 3.56
CA GLY A 51 -2.36 -6.82 2.47
C GLY A 51 -1.57 -5.63 1.92
N TRP A 52 -2.10 -4.40 1.99
CA TRP A 52 -1.37 -3.21 1.53
C TRP A 52 -0.11 -2.92 2.35
N VAL A 53 0.01 -3.46 3.56
CA VAL A 53 1.19 -3.30 4.41
C VAL A 53 2.39 -4.02 3.79
N LEU A 54 2.19 -5.16 3.13
CA LEU A 54 3.27 -5.93 2.50
C LEU A 54 4.09 -5.11 1.49
N PRO A 55 3.48 -4.41 0.51
CA PRO A 55 4.24 -3.55 -0.40
C PRO A 55 4.67 -2.23 0.24
N ALA A 56 3.95 -1.72 1.26
CA ALA A 56 4.33 -0.47 1.95
C ALA A 56 5.57 -0.63 2.85
N MET A 57 5.75 -1.79 3.49
CA MET A 57 6.86 -2.08 4.40
C MET A 57 8.25 -1.86 3.79
N PRO A 58 8.63 -2.47 2.64
CA PRO A 58 9.96 -2.28 2.07
C PRO A 58 10.22 -0.83 1.66
N LEU A 59 9.18 -0.13 1.18
CA LEU A 59 9.27 1.27 0.79
C LEU A 59 9.52 2.18 2.00
N ILE A 60 8.78 1.95 3.10
CA ILE A 60 8.96 2.69 4.36
C ILE A 60 10.31 2.38 4.99
N ALA A 61 10.73 1.11 5.01
CA ALA A 61 12.03 0.70 5.55
C ALA A 61 13.20 1.33 4.80
N TRP A 62 13.09 1.45 3.47
CA TRP A 62 14.06 2.19 2.67
C TRP A 62 14.05 3.69 3.00
N MET A 63 12.86 4.26 3.17
CA MET A 63 12.68 5.68 3.49
C MET A 63 13.21 6.06 4.88
N SER A 64 13.07 5.18 5.87
CA SER A 64 13.50 5.38 7.26
C SER A 64 14.97 5.02 7.51
N ARG A 65 15.64 4.38 6.54
CA ARG A 65 17.03 3.94 6.67
C ARG A 65 17.91 5.12 7.11
N PRO A 66 18.63 5.04 8.25
CA PRO A 66 19.54 6.09 8.70
C PRO A 66 20.69 6.30 7.71
N ASP A 67 21.15 7.53 7.54
CA ASP A 67 22.39 7.78 6.81
C ASP A 67 23.58 7.32 7.70
N PRO A 68 24.64 6.70 7.13
CA PRO A 68 25.82 6.33 7.91
C PRO A 68 26.40 7.57 8.61
N GLN A 69 26.61 7.48 9.92
CA GLN A 69 27.29 8.53 10.68
C GLN A 69 28.74 8.65 10.19
N PRO A 70 29.24 9.88 9.95
CA PRO A 70 30.64 10.11 9.64
C PRO A 70 31.55 9.82 10.84
#